data_AF-A0A3N5S675-F1
#
_entry.id   AF-A0A3N5S675-F1
#
_cell.length_a   1.000
_cell.length_b   1.000
_cell.length_c   1.000
_cell.angle_alpha   90.00
_cell.angle_beta   90.00
_cell.angle_gamma   90.00
#
_symmetry.space_group_name_H-M   'P 1'
#
loop_
_entity.id
_entity.type
_entity.pdbx_description
1 polymer ?
#
loop_
_entity_poly.entity_id
_entity_poly.type
_entity_poly.pdbx_seq_one_letter_code
_entity_poly.pdbx_strand_id
1 'polypeptide(L)'
;MNIRIRAAATVTLLLFSFGCAGSYVQVMKDSEKMFYHGEYKEAARKLLPAVNKSGKDQLLFMMETGLMLHAAGDFQNSNKVLLEAAKLADRIALSVSKEAASLFINETVTNYRGEDFERVLIHMYLGINFLMLKDADSARVEFKKVNDLLR
;
A
#
# COMPACT_ATOMS: atom_id res chain seq x y z
N MET A 1 14.90 40.41 29.20
CA MET A 1 15.53 39.15 28.71
C MET A 1 14.52 38.01 28.53
N ASN A 2 13.59 37.78 29.47
CA ASN A 2 12.76 36.57 29.54
C ASN A 2 11.65 36.45 28.49
N ILE A 3 11.17 37.56 27.91
CA ILE A 3 10.09 37.56 26.89
C ILE A 3 10.61 37.11 25.51
N ARG A 4 11.85 37.50 25.15
CA ARG A 4 12.49 37.10 23.88
C ARG A 4 12.86 35.61 23.86
N ILE A 5 13.25 35.06 25.02
CA ILE A 5 13.55 33.63 25.19
C ILE A 5 12.27 32.79 25.13
N ARG A 6 11.16 33.27 25.72
CA ARG A 6 9.85 32.61 25.62
C ARG A 6 9.28 32.65 24.20
N ALA A 7 9.39 33.77 23.49
CA ALA A 7 8.99 33.88 22.09
C ALA A 7 9.81 32.95 21.18
N ALA A 8 11.12 32.86 21.37
CA ALA A 8 11.99 31.94 20.63
C ALA A 8 11.64 30.46 20.89
N ALA A 9 11.35 30.08 22.14
CA ALA A 9 10.94 28.72 22.48
C ALA A 9 9.57 28.34 21.87
N THR A 10 8.66 29.29 21.73
CA THR A 10 7.33 29.06 21.15
C THR A 10 7.40 28.93 19.62
N VAL A 11 8.28 29.70 18.96
CA VAL A 11 8.50 29.61 17.50
C VAL A 11 9.20 28.30 17.12
N THR A 12 10.17 27.83 17.91
CA THR A 12 10.85 26.55 17.66
C THR A 12 9.92 25.36 17.84
N LEU A 13 8.96 25.40 18.78
CA LEU A 13 8.01 24.32 19.02
C LEU A 13 6.94 24.19 17.91
N LEU A 14 6.60 25.29 17.24
CA LEU A 14 5.69 25.30 16.07
C LEU A 14 6.36 24.75 14.79
N LEU A 15 7.67 24.91 14.64
CA LEU A 15 8.44 24.49 13.45
C LEU A 15 8.70 22.98 13.35
N PHE A 16 8.45 22.20 14.41
CA PHE A 16 8.62 20.73 14.39
C PHE A 16 7.35 19.94 14.01
N SER A 17 6.25 20.61 13.68
CA SER A 17 4.97 19.95 13.39
C SER A 17 4.75 19.53 11.92
N PHE A 18 5.70 19.81 11.03
CA PHE A 18 5.63 19.45 9.60
C PHE A 18 6.63 18.33 9.26
N GLY A 19 6.35 17.06 9.57
CA GLY A 19 7.37 16.06 9.22
C GLY A 19 7.14 14.58 9.46
N CYS A 20 5.91 14.04 9.47
CA CYS A 20 5.72 12.58 9.53
C CYS A 20 5.00 11.95 8.32
N ALA A 21 4.47 12.75 7.39
CA ALA A 21 3.70 12.25 6.23
C ALA A 21 4.45 12.29 4.89
N GLY A 22 5.66 12.88 4.82
CA GLY A 22 6.33 13.20 3.54
C GLY A 22 6.90 12.01 2.77
N SER A 23 7.27 10.91 3.45
CA SER A 23 8.06 9.84 2.82
C SER A 23 7.32 9.08 1.72
N TYR A 24 6.05 8.68 1.95
CA TYR A 24 5.26 7.97 0.94
C TYR A 24 4.95 8.86 -0.25
N VAL A 25 4.36 10.02 0.01
CA VAL A 25 3.95 11.00 -1.01
C VAL A 25 5.13 11.38 -1.91
N GLN A 26 6.31 11.56 -1.32
CA GLN A 26 7.51 11.90 -2.07
C GLN A 26 8.00 10.75 -2.98
N VAL A 27 7.85 9.49 -2.56
CA VAL A 27 8.19 8.32 -3.38
C VAL A 27 7.18 8.15 -4.53
N MET A 28 5.89 8.39 -4.28
CA MET A 28 4.82 8.22 -5.28
C MET A 28 4.74 9.31 -6.32
N LYS A 29 5.11 10.55 -5.98
CA LYS A 29 4.89 11.75 -6.81
C LYS A 29 5.28 11.58 -8.28
N ASP A 30 6.45 11.01 -8.56
CA ASP A 30 6.93 10.81 -9.92
C ASP A 30 6.11 9.73 -10.64
N SER A 31 5.82 8.62 -9.96
CA SER A 31 5.07 7.49 -10.50
C SER A 31 3.63 7.87 -10.81
N GLU A 32 2.96 8.62 -9.93
CA GLU A 32 1.62 9.16 -10.19
C GLU A 32 1.61 10.07 -11.41
N LYS A 33 2.60 10.98 -11.51
CA LYS A 33 2.71 11.86 -12.68
C LYS A 33 2.82 11.03 -13.96
N MET A 34 3.69 10.02 -14.00
CA MET A 34 3.83 9.11 -15.15
C MET A 34 2.50 8.39 -15.47
N PHE A 35 1.82 7.89 -14.43
CA PHE A 35 0.53 7.20 -14.59
C PHE A 35 -0.51 8.10 -15.27
N TYR A 36 -0.67 9.34 -14.83
CA TYR A 36 -1.63 10.28 -15.43
C TYR A 36 -1.28 10.71 -16.87
N HIS A 37 -0.03 10.52 -17.31
CA HIS A 37 0.38 10.72 -18.70
C HIS A 37 0.26 9.44 -19.56
N GLY A 38 -0.27 8.34 -19.00
CA GLY A 38 -0.41 7.05 -19.69
C GLY A 38 0.87 6.21 -19.70
N GLU A 39 1.92 6.63 -19.00
CA GLU A 39 3.21 5.92 -18.91
C GLU A 39 3.18 4.82 -17.84
N TYR A 40 2.15 3.96 -17.87
CA TYR A 40 1.83 3.03 -16.78
C TYR A 40 2.97 2.07 -16.41
N LYS A 41 3.67 1.52 -17.40
CA LYS A 41 4.77 0.58 -17.17
C LYS A 41 6.00 1.26 -16.56
N GLU A 42 6.25 2.51 -16.93
CA GLU A 42 7.34 3.32 -16.35
C GLU A 42 7.01 3.74 -14.93
N ALA A 43 5.76 4.15 -14.69
CA ALA A 43 5.22 4.42 -13.36
C ALA A 43 5.41 3.23 -12.41
N ALA A 44 5.03 2.03 -12.86
CA ALA A 44 5.24 0.80 -12.09
C ALA A 44 6.73 0.52 -11.82
N ARG A 45 7.60 0.69 -12.84
CA ARG A 45 9.04 0.44 -12.69
C ARG A 45 9.68 1.33 -11.64
N LYS A 46 9.27 2.60 -11.58
CA LYS A 46 9.76 3.58 -10.60
C LYS A 46 9.50 3.13 -9.16
N LEU A 47 8.45 2.37 -8.90
CA LEU A 47 8.08 1.86 -7.57
C LEU A 47 8.72 0.52 -7.17
N LEU A 48 9.34 -0.22 -8.10
CA LEU A 48 9.94 -1.53 -7.81
C LEU A 48 10.94 -1.54 -6.64
N PRO A 49 11.79 -0.51 -6.43
CA PRO A 49 12.67 -0.46 -5.26
C PRO A 49 11.89 -0.37 -3.94
N ALA A 50 10.74 0.33 -3.94
CA ALA A 50 9.91 0.51 -2.76
C ALA A 50 9.10 -0.75 -2.43
N VAL A 51 8.63 -1.48 -3.46
CA VAL A 51 7.95 -2.78 -3.32
C VAL A 51 8.81 -3.82 -2.59
N ASN A 52 10.11 -3.85 -2.89
CA ASN A 52 11.03 -4.83 -2.31
C ASN A 52 11.60 -4.42 -0.94
N LYS A 53 11.31 -3.20 -0.48
CA LYS A 53 11.81 -2.70 0.81
C LYS A 53 10.77 -2.97 1.89
N SER A 54 11.14 -3.82 2.85
CA SER A 54 10.35 -4.00 4.07
C SER A 54 10.16 -2.67 4.79
N GLY A 55 8.92 -2.36 5.16
CA GLY A 55 8.58 -1.13 5.86
C GLY A 55 7.09 -0.90 5.94
N LYS A 56 6.71 0.14 6.67
CA LYS A 56 5.30 0.46 6.94
C LYS A 56 4.45 0.61 5.69
N ASP A 57 5.00 1.19 4.62
CA ASP A 57 4.23 1.51 3.41
C ASP A 57 4.40 0.43 2.31
N GLN A 58 5.06 -0.70 2.61
CA GLN A 58 5.38 -1.72 1.61
C GLN A 58 4.12 -2.27 0.94
N LEU A 59 3.09 -2.62 1.73
CA LEU A 59 1.82 -3.12 1.20
C LEU A 59 1.19 -2.11 0.23
N LEU A 60 1.19 -0.82 0.60
CA LEU A 60 0.65 0.24 -0.24
C LEU A 60 1.41 0.35 -1.56
N PHE A 61 2.74 0.35 -1.54
CA PHE A 61 3.54 0.34 -2.78
C PHE A 61 3.29 -0.90 -3.66
N MET A 62 3.02 -2.06 -3.06
CA MET A 62 2.68 -3.27 -3.81
C MET A 62 1.31 -3.14 -4.51
N MET A 63 0.29 -2.61 -3.82
CA MET A 63 -1.03 -2.38 -4.40
C MET A 63 -0.96 -1.38 -5.56
N GLU A 64 -0.30 -0.24 -5.36
CA GLU A 64 -0.08 0.79 -6.38
C GLU A 64 0.64 0.21 -7.61
N THR A 65 1.75 -0.50 -7.39
CA THR A 65 2.52 -1.11 -8.49
C THR A 65 1.70 -2.16 -9.25
N GLY A 66 0.92 -2.97 -8.53
CA GLY A 66 0.02 -3.95 -9.12
C GLY A 66 -1.03 -3.31 -10.02
N LEU A 67 -1.63 -2.21 -9.57
CA LEU A 67 -2.60 -1.43 -10.35
C LEU A 67 -1.96 -0.78 -11.59
N MET A 68 -0.78 -0.18 -11.45
CA MET A 68 -0.06 0.41 -12.57
C MET A 68 0.29 -0.65 -13.64
N LEU A 69 0.70 -1.85 -13.22
CA LEU A 69 0.94 -2.97 -14.14
C LEU A 69 -0.35 -3.47 -14.81
N HIS A 70 -1.47 -3.51 -14.07
CA HIS A 70 -2.79 -3.81 -14.63
C HIS A 70 -3.17 -2.80 -15.72
N ALA A 71 -3.04 -1.50 -15.43
CA ALA A 71 -3.32 -0.42 -16.38
C ALA A 71 -2.40 -0.49 -17.62
N ALA A 72 -1.16 -0.98 -17.45
CA ALA A 72 -0.23 -1.23 -18.55
C ALA A 72 -0.58 -2.46 -19.41
N GLY A 73 -1.60 -3.25 -19.03
CA GLY A 73 -1.91 -4.54 -19.64
C GLY A 73 -0.92 -5.65 -19.31
N ASP A 74 0.03 -5.41 -18.38
CA ASP A 74 1.00 -6.40 -17.91
C ASP A 74 0.40 -7.22 -16.77
N PHE A 75 -0.66 -7.94 -17.09
CA PHE A 75 -1.45 -8.72 -16.12
C PHE A 75 -0.61 -9.79 -15.42
N GLN A 76 0.38 -10.36 -16.11
CA GLN A 76 1.26 -11.39 -15.54
C GLN A 76 2.12 -10.82 -14.41
N ASN A 77 2.76 -9.67 -14.61
CA ASN A 77 3.56 -9.07 -13.55
C ASN A 77 2.69 -8.39 -12.49
N SER A 78 1.54 -7.83 -12.88
CA SER A 78 0.52 -7.37 -11.92
C SER A 78 0.12 -8.48 -10.95
N ASN A 79 -0.17 -9.69 -11.47
CA ASN A 79 -0.50 -10.85 -10.65
C ASN A 79 0.60 -11.24 -9.67
N LYS A 80 1.86 -11.25 -10.11
CA LYS A 80 3.00 -11.56 -9.22
C LYS A 80 3.05 -10.61 -8.03
N VAL A 81 2.89 -9.30 -8.27
CA VAL A 81 2.94 -8.30 -7.21
C VAL A 81 1.71 -8.39 -6.30
N LEU A 82 0.51 -8.48 -6.87
CA LEU A 82 -0.74 -8.49 -6.10
C LEU A 82 -0.94 -9.78 -5.29
N LEU A 83 -0.45 -10.94 -5.75
CA LEU A 83 -0.47 -12.17 -4.97
C LEU A 83 0.42 -12.08 -3.72
N GLU A 84 1.59 -11.48 -3.84
CA GLU A 84 2.45 -11.22 -2.68
C GLU A 84 1.85 -10.14 -1.76
N ALA A 85 1.17 -9.15 -2.34
CA ALA A 85 0.45 -8.12 -1.59
C ALA A 85 -0.66 -8.75 -0.73
N ALA A 86 -1.46 -9.66 -1.31
CA ALA A 86 -2.50 -10.40 -0.58
C ALA A 86 -1.93 -11.16 0.62
N LYS A 87 -0.82 -11.90 0.42
CA LYS A 87 -0.14 -12.62 1.51
C LYS A 87 0.35 -11.68 2.61
N LEU A 88 0.88 -10.50 2.24
CA LEU A 88 1.33 -9.51 3.21
C LEU A 88 0.15 -8.92 4.00
N ALA A 89 -0.95 -8.58 3.33
CA ALA A 89 -2.16 -8.07 3.95
C ALA A 89 -2.73 -9.07 4.98
N ASP A 90 -2.80 -10.36 4.64
CA ASP A 90 -3.28 -11.39 5.57
C ASP A 90 -2.37 -11.55 6.79
N ARG A 91 -1.04 -11.48 6.61
CA ARG A 91 -0.10 -11.50 7.75
C ARG A 91 -0.28 -10.30 8.66
N ILE A 92 -0.49 -9.11 8.10
CA ILE A 92 -0.75 -7.90 8.89
C ILE A 92 -2.07 -8.05 9.65
N ALA A 93 -3.16 -8.48 9.00
CA ALA A 93 -4.45 -8.68 9.66
C ALA A 93 -4.39 -9.69 10.82
N LEU A 94 -3.66 -10.80 10.63
CA LEU A 94 -3.43 -11.80 11.67
C LEU A 94 -2.62 -11.27 12.84
N SER A 95 -1.62 -10.40 12.59
CA SER A 95 -0.87 -9.76 13.67
C SER A 95 -1.84 -8.94 14.51
N VAL A 96 -2.63 -8.04 13.90
CA VAL A 96 -3.56 -7.15 14.62
C VAL A 96 -4.51 -7.94 15.51
N SER A 97 -5.00 -9.07 15.01
CA SER A 97 -5.89 -9.96 15.74
C SER A 97 -5.22 -10.57 16.98
N LYS A 98 -3.94 -10.94 16.87
CA LYS A 98 -3.12 -11.40 18.02
C LYS A 98 -2.80 -10.27 18.97
N GLU A 99 -2.46 -9.09 18.46
CA GLU A 99 -2.18 -7.91 19.28
C GLU A 99 -3.42 -7.46 20.07
N ALA A 100 -4.63 -7.53 19.51
CA ALA A 100 -5.87 -7.24 20.22
C ALA A 100 -6.17 -8.27 21.33
N ALA A 101 -5.76 -9.53 21.15
CA ALA A 101 -5.81 -10.55 22.21
C ALA A 101 -4.75 -10.32 23.30
N SER A 102 -3.65 -9.61 22.99
CA SER A 102 -2.59 -9.22 23.93
C SER A 102 -2.70 -7.72 24.27
N LEU A 103 -3.61 -7.36 25.19
CA LEU A 103 -3.91 -5.98 25.60
C LEU A 103 -2.73 -5.13 26.16
N PHE A 104 -1.46 -5.49 25.94
CA PHE A 104 -0.31 -4.91 26.64
C PHE A 104 0.98 -4.67 25.83
N ILE A 105 0.99 -4.66 24.49
CA ILE A 105 2.18 -4.24 23.73
C ILE A 105 1.91 -2.94 22.99
N ASN A 106 2.43 -1.86 23.60
CA ASN A 106 2.45 -0.51 23.08
C ASN A 106 3.58 -0.37 22.06
N GLU A 107 3.31 -0.39 20.75
CA GLU A 107 4.27 0.07 19.75
C GLU A 107 3.61 0.94 18.68
N THR A 108 3.83 2.25 18.84
CA THR A 108 3.38 3.33 17.97
C THR A 108 4.26 3.40 16.71
N VAL A 109 4.18 2.41 15.82
CA VAL A 109 4.42 2.53 14.35
C VAL A 109 3.72 1.34 13.68
N THR A 110 2.40 1.40 13.52
CA THR A 110 1.71 0.31 12.80
C THR A 110 2.02 0.42 11.31
N ASN A 111 2.48 -0.67 10.71
CA ASN A 111 2.57 -0.80 9.26
C ASN A 111 1.22 -0.41 8.63
N TYR A 112 1.23 0.17 7.43
CA TYR A 112 0.03 0.37 6.64
C TYR A 112 -0.68 -0.97 6.50
N ARG A 113 -1.91 -1.04 7.04
CA ARG A 113 -2.62 -2.30 7.22
C ARG A 113 -3.42 -2.71 5.99
N GLY A 114 -3.73 -1.74 5.13
CA GLY A 114 -4.77 -1.87 4.14
C GLY A 114 -6.14 -1.86 4.81
N GLU A 115 -7.04 -1.04 4.30
CA GLU A 115 -8.44 -1.11 4.71
C GLU A 115 -9.10 -2.37 4.11
N ASP A 116 -10.20 -2.85 4.70
CA ASP A 116 -10.86 -4.07 4.23
C ASP A 116 -11.28 -3.99 2.75
N PHE A 117 -11.71 -2.80 2.30
CA PHE A 117 -12.04 -2.58 0.90
C PHE A 117 -10.81 -2.67 -0.03
N GLU A 118 -9.62 -2.32 0.43
CA GLU A 118 -8.39 -2.43 -0.38
C GLU A 118 -7.96 -3.88 -0.54
N ARG A 119 -8.14 -4.69 0.51
CA ARG A 119 -7.93 -6.15 0.43
C ARG A 119 -8.88 -6.79 -0.59
N VAL A 120 -10.14 -6.33 -0.63
CA VAL A 120 -11.09 -6.72 -1.67
C VAL A 120 -10.59 -6.30 -3.06
N LEU A 121 -10.06 -5.08 -3.21
CA LEU A 121 -9.54 -4.60 -4.50
C LEU A 121 -8.35 -5.43 -5.00
N ILE A 122 -7.44 -5.89 -4.13
CA ILE A 122 -6.34 -6.80 -4.53
C ILE A 122 -6.91 -8.02 -5.27
N HIS A 123 -7.89 -8.70 -4.66
CA HIS A 123 -8.50 -9.90 -5.24
C HIS A 123 -9.37 -9.60 -6.46
N MET A 124 -10.03 -8.44 -6.49
CA MET A 124 -10.78 -7.99 -7.66
C MET A 124 -9.85 -7.84 -8.88
N TYR A 125 -8.73 -7.14 -8.74
CA TYR A 125 -7.77 -6.95 -9.84
C TYR A 125 -7.08 -8.26 -10.23
N LEU A 126 -6.74 -9.12 -9.27
CA LEU A 126 -6.23 -10.46 -9.59
C LEU A 126 -7.24 -11.26 -10.43
N GLY A 127 -8.51 -11.26 -10.05
CA GLY A 127 -9.58 -11.92 -10.81
C GLY A 127 -9.69 -11.38 -12.24
N ILE A 128 -9.71 -10.06 -12.40
CA ILE A 128 -9.76 -9.41 -13.72
C ILE A 128 -8.52 -9.77 -14.54
N ASN A 129 -7.32 -9.68 -13.96
CA ASN A 129 -6.06 -10.02 -14.63
C ASN A 129 -6.07 -11.47 -15.15
N PHE A 130 -6.51 -12.42 -14.32
CA PHE A 130 -6.61 -13.83 -14.73
C PHE A 130 -7.62 -14.01 -15.88
N LEU A 131 -8.76 -13.31 -15.87
CA LEU A 131 -9.68 -13.30 -17.01
C LEU A 131 -9.01 -12.75 -18.28
N MET A 132 -8.26 -11.65 -18.17
CA MET A 132 -7.54 -11.07 -19.30
C MET A 132 -6.45 -12.00 -19.85
N LEU A 133 -5.93 -12.90 -19.02
CA LEU A 133 -4.99 -13.96 -19.40
C LEU A 133 -5.68 -15.27 -19.84
N LYS A 134 -7.02 -15.28 -19.94
CA LYS A 134 -7.84 -16.45 -20.29
C LYS A 134 -7.73 -17.61 -19.29
N ASP A 135 -7.41 -17.31 -18.03
CA ASP A 135 -7.36 -18.27 -16.92
C ASP A 135 -8.61 -18.10 -16.03
N ALA A 136 -9.72 -18.69 -16.46
CA ALA A 136 -10.99 -18.57 -15.76
C ALA A 136 -11.00 -19.27 -14.39
N ASP A 137 -10.20 -20.34 -14.23
CA ASP A 137 -10.14 -21.10 -12.98
C ASP A 137 -9.48 -20.28 -11.88
N SER A 138 -8.33 -19.67 -12.17
CA SER A 138 -7.65 -18.77 -11.22
C SER A 138 -8.50 -17.53 -10.94
N ALA A 139 -9.17 -16.97 -11.96
CA ALA A 139 -10.06 -15.82 -11.77
C ALA A 139 -11.20 -16.14 -10.78
N ARG A 140 -11.83 -17.31 -10.93
CA ARG A 140 -12.90 -17.76 -10.04
C ARG A 140 -12.45 -17.86 -8.58
N VAL A 141 -11.22 -18.33 -8.34
CA VAL A 141 -10.66 -18.41 -6.99
C VAL A 141 -10.56 -17.03 -6.35
N GLU A 142 -10.03 -16.05 -7.09
CA GLU A 142 -9.84 -14.70 -6.58
C GLU A 142 -11.18 -13.96 -6.37
N PHE A 143 -12.15 -14.11 -7.28
CA PHE A 143 -13.50 -13.58 -7.06
C PHE A 143 -14.25 -14.23 -5.90
N LYS A 144 -13.98 -15.51 -5.60
CA LYS A 144 -14.53 -16.12 -4.38
C LYS A 144 -14.00 -15.41 -3.13
N LYS A 145 -12.69 -15.10 -3.09
CA LYS A 145 -12.08 -14.38 -1.96
C LYS A 145 -12.69 -12.98 -1.77
N VAL A 146 -13.03 -12.28 -2.85
CA VAL A 146 -13.79 -11.01 -2.78
C VAL A 146 -15.08 -11.20 -1.98
N ASN A 147 -15.89 -12.21 -2.33
CA ASN A 147 -17.13 -12.49 -1.60
C ASN A 147 -16.88 -12.92 -0.15
N ASP A 148 -15.81 -13.68 0.11
CA ASP A 148 -15.46 -14.11 1.48
C ASP A 148 -15.04 -12.92 2.37
N LEU A 149 -14.43 -11.87 1.80
CA LEU A 149 -14.02 -10.66 2.52
C LEU A 149 -15.16 -9.64 2.75
N LEU A 150 -16.24 -9.72 1.98
CA LEU A 150 -17.39 -8.80 2.06
C LEU A 150 -18.53 -9.33 2.96
N ARG A 151 -18.37 -10.52 3.54
CA ARG A 151 -19.36 -11.16 4.43
C ARG A 151 -18.96 -11.00 5.89
#